data_AF-A0A9D2HU92-F1
#
_entry.id   AF-A0A9D2HU92-F1
#
_cell.length_a   1.000
_cell.length_b   1.000
_cell.length_c   1.000
_cell.angle_alpha   90.00
_cell.angle_beta   90.00
_cell.angle_gamma   90.00
#
_symmetry.space_group_name_H-M   'P 1'
#
loop_
_entity.id
_entity.type
_entity.pdbx_description
1 polymer ?
#
loop_
_entity_poly.entity_id
_entity_poly.type
_entity_poly.pdbx_seq_one_letter_code
_entity_poly.pdbx_strand_id
1 'polypeptide(L)'
;MESKVRVYGKAQNRTALGILHAYMKIHPEATVEKLRQAFPDSLNPDSGVKRLFIWREEKGAKGNWDGYFKGDDEVLTARYGTQVSLVKMWTKPSLARLIEHAKQYGIEVAEAAPADGAFQKGGFTLEYLNGWTPPVPKQKKGIPMWVWIVLVVIVIVAVVALL
;
A
#
# COMPACT_ATOMS: atom_id res chain seq x y z
N MET A 1 0.12 -18.49 13.91
CA MET A 1 -0.68 -17.25 14.02
C MET A 1 -1.95 -17.48 13.22
N GLU A 2 -3.11 -17.09 13.74
CA GLU A 2 -4.36 -17.18 13.00
C GLU A 2 -4.38 -16.17 11.85
N SER A 3 -4.87 -16.57 10.69
CA SER A 3 -4.93 -15.71 9.51
C SER A 3 -5.96 -14.60 9.68
N LYS A 4 -5.61 -13.38 9.30
CA LYS A 4 -6.46 -12.19 9.35
C LYS A 4 -7.02 -11.82 7.98
N VAL A 5 -6.20 -12.03 6.95
CA VAL A 5 -6.54 -11.68 5.57
C VAL A 5 -6.14 -12.82 4.65
N ARG A 6 -7.05 -13.23 3.77
CA ARG A 6 -6.77 -14.12 2.65
C ARG A 6 -6.72 -13.33 1.35
N VAL A 7 -5.67 -13.57 0.57
CA VAL A 7 -5.43 -12.93 -0.72
C VAL A 7 -5.74 -13.91 -1.84
N TYR A 8 -6.50 -13.44 -2.82
CA TYR A 8 -6.75 -14.13 -4.08
C TYR A 8 -6.13 -13.31 -5.21
N GLY A 9 -5.12 -13.84 -5.89
CA GLY A 9 -4.47 -13.15 -7.01
C GLY A 9 -4.72 -13.83 -8.35
N LYS A 10 -5.01 -13.05 -9.40
CA LYS A 10 -5.26 -13.56 -10.76
C LYS A 10 -3.99 -13.94 -11.53
N ALA A 11 -2.85 -13.42 -11.08
CA ALA A 11 -1.53 -13.68 -11.65
C ALA A 11 -0.47 -13.49 -10.55
N GLN A 12 0.72 -14.06 -10.74
CA GLN A 12 1.80 -14.03 -9.74
C GLN A 12 2.11 -12.62 -9.20
N ASN A 13 2.24 -11.65 -10.11
CA ASN A 13 2.52 -10.27 -9.76
C ASN A 13 1.35 -9.59 -9.01
N ARG A 14 0.11 -9.98 -9.31
CA ARG A 14 -1.09 -9.50 -8.61
C ARG A 14 -1.23 -10.13 -7.23
N THR A 15 -0.86 -11.40 -7.07
CA THR A 15 -0.77 -12.06 -5.77
C THR A 15 0.23 -11.32 -4.88
N ALA A 16 1.42 -11.02 -5.40
CA ALA A 16 2.41 -10.23 -4.66
C ALA A 16 1.86 -8.87 -4.26
N LEU A 17 1.26 -8.12 -5.21
CA LEU A 17 0.64 -6.84 -4.92
C LEU A 17 -0.45 -6.94 -3.83
N GLY A 18 -1.32 -7.95 -3.90
CA GLY A 18 -2.38 -8.18 -2.93
C GLY A 18 -1.85 -8.49 -1.52
N ILE A 19 -0.77 -9.25 -1.40
CA ILE A 19 -0.07 -9.49 -0.12
C ILE A 19 0.38 -8.17 0.51
N LEU A 20 0.99 -7.29 -0.28
CA LEU A 20 1.47 -6.01 0.26
C LEU A 20 0.30 -5.08 0.61
N HIS A 21 -0.79 -5.08 -0.17
CA HIS A 21 -2.01 -4.34 0.23
C HIS A 21 -2.63 -4.88 1.52
N ALA A 22 -2.66 -6.20 1.71
CA ALA A 22 -3.12 -6.82 2.95
C ALA A 22 -2.25 -6.37 4.14
N TYR A 23 -0.92 -6.36 3.98
CA TYR A 23 -0.01 -5.85 5.00
C TYR A 23 -0.32 -4.39 5.37
N MET A 24 -0.50 -3.51 4.38
CA MET A 24 -0.83 -2.10 4.64
C MET A 24 -2.19 -1.92 5.35
N LYS A 25 -3.14 -2.85 5.17
CA LYS A 25 -4.42 -2.84 5.90
C LYS A 25 -4.26 -3.32 7.34
N ILE A 26 -3.36 -4.27 7.59
CA ILE A 26 -3.07 -4.78 8.94
C ILE A 26 -2.24 -3.76 9.73
N HIS A 27 -1.35 -3.02 9.05
CA HIS A 27 -0.42 -2.05 9.63
C HIS A 27 -0.61 -0.64 9.01
N PRO A 28 -1.75 0.04 9.25
CA PRO A 28 -2.02 1.37 8.68
C PRO A 28 -1.01 2.45 9.13
N GLU A 29 -0.30 2.21 10.22
CA GLU A 29 0.75 3.07 10.76
C GLU A 29 2.14 2.84 10.13
N ALA A 30 2.29 1.86 9.24
CA ALA A 30 3.57 1.55 8.62
C ALA A 30 4.07 2.71 7.75
N THR A 31 5.31 3.15 8.00
CA THR A 31 6.04 4.04 7.08
C THR A 31 6.70 3.21 5.96
N VAL A 32 7.25 3.88 4.96
CA VAL A 32 7.96 3.18 3.87
C VAL A 32 9.21 2.45 4.36
N GLU A 33 9.89 2.99 5.38
CA GLU A 33 11.03 2.35 6.02
C GLU A 33 10.60 1.05 6.69
N LYS A 34 9.49 1.07 7.44
CA LYS A 34 8.94 -0.14 8.05
C LYS A 34 8.49 -1.16 7.00
N LEU A 35 7.87 -0.71 5.91
CA LEU A 35 7.50 -1.58 4.80
C LEU A 35 8.72 -2.27 4.18
N ARG A 36 9.81 -1.53 3.93
CA ARG A 36 11.07 -2.08 3.39
C ARG A 36 11.78 -3.02 4.38
N GLN A 37 11.68 -2.77 5.68
CA GLN A 37 12.19 -3.68 6.71
C GLN A 37 11.35 -4.97 6.79
N ALA A 38 10.02 -4.83 6.71
CA ALA A 38 9.10 -5.96 6.72
C ALA A 38 9.22 -6.82 5.46
N PHE A 39 9.51 -6.21 4.31
CA PHE A 39 9.67 -6.90 3.02
C PHE A 39 11.01 -6.50 2.37
N PRO A 40 12.12 -7.11 2.80
CA PRO A 40 13.44 -6.79 2.28
C PRO A 40 13.62 -7.26 0.83
N ASP A 41 14.54 -6.63 0.11
CA ASP A 41 14.81 -6.91 -1.31
C ASP A 41 15.24 -8.37 -1.57
N SER A 42 15.78 -9.04 -0.55
CA SER A 42 16.14 -10.48 -0.60
C SER A 42 14.96 -11.43 -0.84
N LEU A 43 13.71 -10.98 -0.68
CA LEU A 43 12.53 -11.79 -1.01
C LEU A 43 12.42 -12.05 -2.53
N ASN A 44 12.91 -11.12 -3.36
CA ASN A 44 12.84 -11.20 -4.82
C ASN A 44 14.18 -10.77 -5.46
N PRO A 45 15.25 -11.59 -5.26
CA PRO A 45 16.61 -11.29 -5.69
C PRO A 45 16.77 -11.30 -7.22
N ASP A 46 15.84 -11.92 -7.92
CA ASP A 46 15.79 -12.08 -9.37
C ASP A 46 14.82 -11.09 -10.03
N SER A 47 14.35 -10.05 -9.34
CA SER A 47 13.37 -9.08 -9.84
C SER A 47 13.81 -8.22 -11.03
N GLY A 48 15.09 -8.26 -11.42
CA GLY A 48 15.67 -7.44 -12.48
C GLY A 48 15.83 -5.96 -12.13
N VAL A 49 15.55 -5.59 -10.88
CA VAL A 49 15.70 -4.23 -10.34
C VAL A 49 16.39 -4.27 -8.99
N LYS A 50 16.90 -3.12 -8.54
CA LYS A 50 17.68 -3.04 -7.29
C LYS A 50 16.84 -3.05 -6.01
N ARG A 51 15.57 -2.67 -6.08
CA ARG A 51 14.68 -2.48 -4.92
C ARG A 51 13.26 -2.94 -5.22
N LEU A 52 12.57 -3.54 -4.26
CA LEU A 52 11.14 -3.90 -4.41
C LEU A 52 10.24 -2.68 -4.42
N PHE A 53 10.61 -1.66 -3.65
CA PHE A 53 9.81 -0.45 -3.46
C PHE A 53 10.57 0.80 -3.88
N ILE A 54 9.93 1.60 -4.72
CA ILE A 54 10.36 2.95 -5.08
C ILE A 54 9.25 3.95 -4.79
N TRP A 55 9.63 5.19 -4.54
CA TRP A 55 8.64 6.24 -4.34
C TRP A 55 7.90 6.50 -5.64
N ARG A 56 6.59 6.80 -5.56
CA ARG A 56 5.80 7.03 -6.77
C ARG A 56 6.30 8.24 -7.57
N GLU A 57 6.86 9.23 -6.86
CA GLU A 57 7.36 10.49 -7.40
C GLU A 57 8.73 10.35 -8.07
N GLU A 58 9.48 9.25 -7.84
CA GLU A 58 10.78 8.97 -8.47
C GLU A 58 10.68 8.61 -9.97
N LYS A 59 9.61 9.07 -10.65
CA LYS A 59 9.33 8.85 -12.07
C LYS A 59 10.57 9.18 -12.90
N GLY A 60 11.15 8.15 -13.52
CA GLY A 60 12.16 8.30 -14.57
C GLY A 60 13.54 8.82 -14.16
N ALA A 61 13.87 8.94 -12.86
CA ALA A 61 15.13 9.62 -12.50
C ALA A 61 16.36 8.71 -12.39
N LYS A 62 16.27 7.43 -11.95
CA LYS A 62 17.48 6.63 -11.62
C LYS A 62 17.38 5.09 -11.80
N GLY A 63 16.34 4.53 -12.44
CA GLY A 63 16.20 3.07 -12.58
C GLY A 63 15.11 2.63 -13.58
N ASN A 64 14.96 1.31 -13.77
CA ASN A 64 13.96 0.69 -14.66
C ASN A 64 12.53 0.88 -14.11
N TRP A 65 11.99 2.09 -14.29
CA TRP A 65 10.67 2.51 -13.83
C TRP A 65 9.54 1.62 -14.37
N ASP A 66 9.70 1.04 -15.57
CA ASP A 66 8.71 0.15 -16.17
C ASP A 66 8.58 -1.21 -15.48
N GLY A 67 9.58 -1.57 -14.67
CA GLY A 67 9.57 -2.72 -13.80
C GLY A 67 8.57 -2.64 -12.63
N TYR A 68 7.90 -1.50 -12.41
CA TYR A 68 7.06 -1.25 -11.23
C TYR A 68 5.59 -0.97 -11.58
N PHE A 69 4.67 -1.36 -10.69
CA PHE A 69 3.24 -1.01 -10.79
C PHE A 69 3.04 0.51 -10.80
N LYS A 70 2.08 1.00 -11.58
CA LYS A 70 1.92 2.45 -11.87
C LYS A 70 0.49 2.95 -11.74
N GLY A 71 -0.50 2.06 -11.86
CA GLY A 71 -1.91 2.42 -11.77
C GLY A 71 -2.25 3.02 -10.41
N ASP A 72 -3.22 3.93 -10.37
CA ASP A 72 -3.67 4.57 -9.13
C ASP A 72 -4.20 3.56 -8.11
N ASP A 73 -4.74 2.44 -8.58
CA ASP A 73 -5.20 1.30 -7.78
C ASP A 73 -4.11 0.24 -7.53
N GLU A 74 -2.89 0.45 -8.03
CA GLU A 74 -1.77 -0.50 -7.93
C GLU A 74 -0.62 0.00 -7.05
N VAL A 75 -0.76 1.20 -6.47
CA VAL A 75 0.24 1.78 -5.56
C VAL A 75 -0.14 1.56 -4.11
N LEU A 76 0.88 1.29 -3.30
CA LEU A 76 0.73 1.15 -1.86
C LEU A 76 0.77 2.55 -1.25
N THR A 77 -0.15 2.81 -0.31
CA THR A 77 -0.17 4.07 0.44
C THR A 77 0.32 3.80 1.86
N ALA A 78 1.50 4.32 2.18
CA ALA A 78 2.07 4.28 3.51
C ALA A 78 1.48 5.37 4.42
N ARG A 79 1.88 5.35 5.69
CA ARG A 79 1.51 6.39 6.64
C ARG A 79 1.80 7.79 6.06
N TYR A 80 0.89 8.73 6.34
CA TYR A 80 0.90 10.11 5.85
C TYR A 80 0.59 10.29 4.37
N GLY A 81 0.12 9.24 3.70
CA GLY A 81 -0.33 9.33 2.30
C GLY A 81 0.79 9.14 1.29
N THR A 82 2.01 8.81 1.73
CA THR A 82 3.13 8.62 0.81
C THR A 82 2.94 7.37 -0.03
N GLN A 83 3.10 7.51 -1.34
CA GLN A 83 2.83 6.43 -2.29
C GLN A 83 4.12 5.73 -2.71
N VAL A 84 4.09 4.40 -2.72
CA VAL A 84 5.20 3.57 -3.19
C VAL A 84 4.72 2.54 -4.18
N SER A 85 5.56 2.32 -5.19
CA SER A 85 5.32 1.37 -6.28
C SER A 85 6.09 0.08 -6.00
N LEU A 86 5.42 -1.06 -6.17
CA LEU A 86 5.99 -2.40 -6.04
C LEU A 86 6.51 -2.89 -7.39
N VAL A 87 7.61 -3.64 -7.39
CA VAL A 87 8.10 -4.34 -8.60
C VAL A 87 7.07 -5.34 -9.13
N LYS A 88 6.88 -5.39 -10.45
CA LYS A 88 5.95 -6.29 -11.13
C LYS A 88 6.49 -7.69 -11.32
N MET A 89 7.81 -7.84 -11.48
CA MET A 89 8.37 -9.12 -11.85
C MET A 89 8.54 -10.00 -10.60
N TRP A 90 7.87 -11.14 -10.62
CA TRP A 90 7.91 -12.16 -9.57
C TRP A 90 7.98 -13.52 -10.24
N THR A 91 9.09 -14.23 -10.05
CA THR A 91 9.20 -15.63 -10.43
C THR A 91 8.46 -16.53 -9.42
N LYS A 92 8.19 -17.78 -9.80
CA LYS A 92 7.53 -18.75 -8.90
C LYS A 92 8.28 -18.89 -7.56
N PRO A 93 9.62 -19.05 -7.52
CA PRO A 93 10.35 -19.15 -6.25
C PRO A 93 10.24 -17.88 -5.39
N SER A 94 10.32 -16.69 -6.01
CA SER A 94 10.22 -15.42 -5.30
C SER A 94 8.83 -15.17 -4.74
N LEU A 95 7.79 -15.52 -5.49
CA LEU A 95 6.43 -15.45 -4.99
C LEU A 95 6.21 -16.46 -3.85
N ALA A 96 6.71 -17.69 -3.97
CA ALA A 96 6.59 -18.68 -2.90
C ALA A 96 7.27 -18.21 -1.60
N ARG A 97 8.45 -17.59 -1.70
CA ARG A 97 9.11 -16.96 -0.54
C ARG A 97 8.28 -15.83 0.05
N LEU A 98 7.71 -14.96 -0.78
CA LEU A 98 6.83 -13.89 -0.32
C LEU A 98 5.59 -14.43 0.41
N ILE A 99 4.95 -15.47 -0.15
CA ILE A 99 3.78 -16.12 0.46
C ILE A 99 4.13 -16.69 1.83
N GLU A 100 5.25 -17.42 1.93
CA GLU A 100 5.70 -17.98 3.20
C GLU A 100 6.01 -16.88 4.22
N HIS A 101 6.73 -15.85 3.79
CA HIS A 101 7.07 -14.71 4.62
C HIS A 101 5.82 -13.98 5.13
N ALA A 102 4.79 -13.84 4.30
CA ALA A 102 3.57 -13.10 4.64
C ALA A 102 2.74 -13.75 5.77
N LYS A 103 2.89 -15.07 6.00
CA LYS A 103 2.19 -15.79 7.07
C LYS A 103 2.48 -15.21 8.45
N GLN A 104 3.67 -14.66 8.68
CA GLN A 104 4.04 -14.04 9.96
C GLN A 104 3.20 -12.79 10.29
N TYR A 105 2.54 -12.20 9.29
CA TYR A 105 1.64 -11.06 9.46
C TYR A 105 0.16 -11.49 9.52
N GLY A 106 -0.13 -12.79 9.49
CA GLY A 106 -1.49 -13.32 9.40
C GLY A 106 -2.09 -13.14 8.01
N ILE A 107 -1.27 -13.19 6.95
CA ILE A 107 -1.73 -13.11 5.57
C ILE A 107 -1.56 -14.50 4.95
N GLU A 108 -2.65 -15.04 4.42
CA GLU A 108 -2.61 -16.28 3.63
C GLU A 108 -3.01 -16.02 2.19
N VAL A 109 -2.61 -16.92 1.29
CA VAL A 109 -2.96 -16.86 -0.12
C VAL A 109 -3.77 -18.09 -0.47
N ALA A 110 -4.89 -17.88 -1.15
CA ALA A 110 -5.65 -18.96 -1.77
C ALA A 110 -5.54 -18.87 -3.28
N GLU A 111 -5.58 -20.04 -3.93
CA GLU A 111 -5.65 -20.10 -5.38
C GLU A 111 -7.02 -19.60 -5.84
N ALA A 112 -7.03 -18.58 -6.70
CA ALA A 112 -8.23 -18.21 -7.43
C ALA A 112 -8.24 -19.00 -8.74
N ALA A 113 -9.19 -19.92 -8.90
CA ALA A 113 -9.51 -20.43 -10.23
C ALA A 113 -10.05 -19.26 -11.09
N PRO A 114 -9.71 -19.18 -12.39
CA PRO A 114 -10.38 -18.23 -13.27
C PRO A 114 -11.83 -18.69 -13.46
N ALA A 115 -12.79 -17.80 -13.22
CA ALA A 115 -14.13 -17.93 -13.80
C ALA A 115 -14.13 -17.17 -15.14
N ASP A 116 -14.54 -17.85 -16.21
CA ASP A 116 -14.68 -17.25 -17.54
C ASP A 116 -15.71 -16.10 -17.50
N GLY A 117 -15.34 -14.95 -18.08
CA GLY A 117 -16.28 -13.84 -18.35
C GLY A 117 -16.47 -12.76 -17.27
N ALA A 118 -15.75 -12.80 -16.13
CA ALA A 118 -15.89 -11.73 -15.13
C ALA A 118 -15.20 -10.42 -15.56
N PHE A 119 -15.89 -9.28 -15.47
CA PHE A 119 -15.29 -7.94 -15.60
C PHE A 119 -14.28 -7.69 -14.47
N GLN A 120 -13.08 -7.19 -14.81
CA GLN A 120 -11.91 -7.23 -13.93
C GLN A 120 -11.27 -5.86 -13.73
N LYS A 121 -11.12 -5.42 -12.48
CA LYS A 121 -10.24 -4.29 -12.11
C LYS A 121 -9.46 -4.65 -10.85
N GLY A 122 -8.16 -4.31 -10.77
CA GLY A 122 -7.31 -4.52 -9.58
C GLY A 122 -6.57 -5.87 -9.44
N GLY A 123 -6.91 -6.92 -10.20
CA GLY A 123 -6.11 -8.16 -10.30
C GLY A 123 -5.97 -9.05 -9.05
N PHE A 124 -6.40 -8.59 -7.86
CA PHE A 124 -6.45 -9.36 -6.63
C PHE A 124 -7.67 -9.00 -5.77
N THR A 125 -8.03 -9.88 -4.83
CA THR A 125 -9.12 -9.69 -3.85
C THR A 125 -8.60 -9.99 -2.44
N LEU A 126 -9.10 -9.26 -1.44
CA LEU A 126 -8.82 -9.49 -0.02
C LEU A 126 -10.09 -9.94 0.69
N GLU A 127 -10.05 -11.11 1.32
CA GLU A 127 -11.08 -11.63 2.23
C GLU A 127 -10.60 -11.45 3.67
N TYR A 128 -11.46 -10.94 4.55
CA TYR A 128 -11.14 -10.79 5.97
C TYR A 128 -11.65 -12.00 6.75
N LEU A 129 -10.76 -12.59 7.53
CA LEU A 129 -11.00 -13.86 8.20
C LEU A 129 -11.14 -13.66 9.72
N ASN A 130 -11.78 -14.63 10.37
CA ASN A 130 -11.77 -14.77 11.83
C ASN A 130 -12.25 -13.52 12.58
N GLY A 131 -13.26 -12.84 12.03
CA GLY A 131 -13.83 -11.63 12.60
C GLY A 131 -12.91 -10.40 12.55
N TRP A 132 -11.75 -10.50 11.90
CA TRP A 132 -10.86 -9.37 11.72
C TRP A 132 -11.51 -8.34 10.78
N THR A 133 -11.39 -7.06 11.13
CA THR A 133 -11.81 -5.94 10.29
C THR A 133 -10.70 -4.90 10.21
N PRO A 134 -10.49 -4.25 9.05
CA PRO A 134 -9.48 -3.21 8.95
C PRO A 134 -9.75 -2.07 9.94
N PRO A 135 -8.73 -1.60 10.66
CA PRO A 135 -8.87 -0.40 11.48
C PRO A 135 -9.27 0.78 10.59
N VAL A 136 -10.39 1.42 10.91
CA VAL A 136 -10.82 2.65 10.22
C VAL A 136 -9.77 3.72 10.51
N PRO A 137 -9.06 4.27 9.49
CA PRO A 137 -8.12 5.33 9.73
C PRO A 137 -8.88 6.51 10.34
N LYS A 138 -8.50 6.91 11.56
CA LYS A 138 -8.98 8.16 12.17
C LYS A 138 -8.54 9.27 11.22
N GLN A 139 -9.45 9.76 10.37
CA GLN A 139 -9.20 10.94 9.55
C GLN A 139 -8.70 12.03 10.51
N LYS A 140 -7.51 12.58 10.25
CA LYS A 140 -7.11 13.82 10.90
C LYS A 140 -8.17 14.84 10.49
N LYS A 141 -9.08 15.19 11.40
CA LYS A 141 -9.97 16.34 11.20
C LYS A 141 -9.05 17.51 10.88
N GLY A 142 -9.09 17.99 9.63
CA GLY A 142 -8.46 19.25 9.27
C GLY A 142 -8.97 20.34 10.21
N ILE A 143 -8.16 21.38 10.41
CA ILE A 143 -8.59 22.52 11.21
C ILE A 143 -9.90 23.05 10.60
N PRO A 144 -11.02 23.03 11.33
CA PRO A 144 -12.31 23.38 10.76
C PRO A 144 -12.31 24.84 10.31
N MET A 145 -12.96 25.11 9.17
CA MET A 145 -12.90 26.40 8.46
C MET A 145 -13.20 27.62 9.34
N TRP A 146 -14.03 27.48 10.39
CA TRP A 146 -14.32 28.56 11.34
C TRP A 146 -13.08 29.07 12.08
N VAL A 147 -12.09 28.22 12.35
CA VAL A 147 -10.83 28.66 13.01
C VAL A 147 -10.06 29.60 12.09
N TRP A 148 -10.07 29.36 10.77
CA TRP A 148 -9.50 30.28 9.79
C TRP A 148 -10.24 31.61 9.74
N ILE A 149 -11.57 31.58 9.84
CA ILE A 149 -12.40 32.79 9.90
C ILE A 149 -12.06 33.62 11.15
N VAL A 150 -11.95 32.98 12.32
CA VAL A 150 -11.57 33.67 13.56
C VAL A 150 -10.18 34.29 13.45
N LEU A 151 -9.19 33.57 12.89
CA LEU A 151 -7.86 34.12 12.66
C LEU A 151 -7.88 35.35 11.74
N VAL A 152 -8.66 35.33 10.66
CA VAL A 152 -8.82 36.49 9.76
C VAL A 152 -9.45 37.67 10.48
N VAL A 153 -10.48 37.45 11.30
CA VAL A 153 -11.11 38.53 12.08
C VAL A 153 -10.13 39.15 13.08
N ILE A 154 -9.33 38.33 13.78
CA ILE A 154 -8.31 38.84 14.72
C ILE A 154 -7.30 39.72 13.99
N VAL A 155 -6.84 39.30 12.80
CA VAL A 155 -5.90 40.11 11.99
C VAL A 155 -6.53 41.43 11.56
N ILE A 156 -7.79 41.42 11.11
CA ILE A 156 -8.49 42.65 10.71
C ILE A 156 -8.64 43.61 11.89
N VAL A 157 -9.04 43.12 13.06
CA VAL A 157 -9.18 43.94 14.27
C VAL A 157 -7.83 44.53 14.70
N ALA A 158 -6.76 43.75 14.66
CA ALA A 158 -5.41 44.23 14.98
C ALA A 158 -4.94 45.32 14.01
N VAL A 159 -5.22 45.19 12.70
CA VAL A 159 -4.88 46.20 11.70
C VAL A 159 -5.69 47.48 11.90
N VAL A 160 -6.99 47.37 12.19
CA VAL A 160 -7.84 48.55 12.48
C VAL A 160 -7.40 49.26 13.76
N ALA A 161 -6.96 48.53 14.79
CA ALA A 161 -6.47 49.12 16.03
C ALA A 161 -5.09 49.82 15.91
N LEU A 162 -4.36 49.58 14.82
CA LEU A 162 -3.06 50.18 14.53
C LEU A 162 -3.12 51.38 13.56
N LEU A 163 -4.31 51.71 13.05
CA LEU A 163 -4.60 52.88 12.20
C LEU A 163 -5.19 54.03 13.04
#